data_AF-A0A094CK95-F1
#
_entry.id   AF-A0A094CK95-F1
#
_cell.length_a   1.000
_cell.length_b   1.000
_cell.length_c   1.000
_cell.angle_alpha   90.00
_cell.angle_beta   90.00
_cell.angle_gamma   90.00
#
_symmetry.space_group_name_H-M   'P 1'
#
loop_
_entity.id
_entity.type
_entity.pdbx_description
1 polymer ?
#
loop_
_entity_poly.entity_id
_entity_poly.type
_entity_poly.pdbx_seq_one_letter_code
_entity_poly.pdbx_strand_id
1 'polypeptide(L)'
;MLVEGKQNADRTWTECFAQLVGTVLSLWDAVELDAAGTEGEVLPKFINLTDASIKMIESLPTRSNDDQPLQNVLSISTAGKNRYLLHFNSHHSLVQWTAGIRLAMFEYATLQEAYTGALIAGKGKSLNNIKIILARSTFKYEDWVRVRFGAGTPWRQCWCVITPPDEKELQKLQKDFNKKKSAYDRSRPPVLKGDIKFYDTKKVTKKTRPIASINDSFSAFAIYPQSKALIDPSTLIKLEGIITIHSDPPTSTEGFVFVMPEVHAAVSGFEIMLRWLFPVFDTFALYGRPDRLIADTNDPRSLMFAMPNERRYGYLDVLDVAALISTDGSQNWSEGEWRRRLKDSTAKRMLAISQNGGSRRGSRRNTLRDDRASIRSNPSISWGAPPVDVPAPRTDSAPPLEGSYQPYQPVAQHHSRSASEGFHANGFPA
;
A
#
# COMPACT_ATOMS: atom_id res chain seq x y z
N MET A 1 -13.13 18.54 -7.48
CA MET A 1 -13.68 17.85 -8.67
C MET A 1 -14.65 16.80 -8.18
N LEU A 2 -15.73 16.57 -8.94
CA LEU A 2 -16.65 15.46 -8.68
C LEU A 2 -15.96 14.13 -8.98
N VAL A 3 -16.47 13.07 -8.33
CA VAL A 3 -16.11 11.67 -8.58
C VAL A 3 -16.26 11.41 -10.09
N GLU A 4 -15.26 10.78 -10.73
CA GLU A 4 -15.12 10.52 -12.20
C GLU A 4 -14.28 11.49 -13.06
N GLY A 5 -13.47 12.38 -12.49
CA GLY A 5 -12.46 13.11 -13.28
C GLY A 5 -13.01 14.16 -14.26
N LYS A 6 -14.31 14.45 -14.21
CA LYS A 6 -14.88 15.65 -14.84
C LYS A 6 -14.46 16.88 -14.06
N GLN A 7 -14.06 17.94 -14.77
CA GLN A 7 -13.74 19.22 -14.14
C GLN A 7 -14.94 19.70 -13.32
N ASN A 8 -14.70 20.19 -12.09
CA ASN A 8 -15.78 20.84 -11.35
C ASN A 8 -16.19 22.08 -12.15
N ALA A 9 -17.45 22.14 -12.59
CA ALA A 9 -17.98 23.26 -13.35
C ALA A 9 -17.96 24.54 -12.50
N ASP A 10 -18.13 24.37 -11.18
CA ASP A 10 -18.01 25.44 -10.20
C ASP A 10 -16.71 25.29 -9.42
N ARG A 11 -15.75 26.20 -9.65
CA ARG A 11 -14.44 26.21 -8.97
C ARG A 11 -14.48 27.19 -7.80
N THR A 12 -15.49 27.06 -6.97
CA THR A 12 -15.65 27.84 -5.74
C THR A 12 -14.95 27.15 -4.59
N TRP A 13 -14.36 27.94 -3.69
CA TRP A 13 -13.86 27.45 -2.42
C TRP A 13 -15.05 27.25 -1.48
N THR A 14 -15.05 26.13 -0.78
CA THR A 14 -16.12 25.76 0.15
C THR A 14 -15.50 25.43 1.50
N GLU A 15 -16.05 26.02 2.56
CA GLU A 15 -15.66 25.67 3.92
C GLU A 15 -16.18 24.27 4.24
N CYS A 16 -15.31 23.44 4.81
CA CYS A 16 -15.66 22.06 5.12
C CYS A 16 -15.06 21.63 6.46
N PHE A 17 -15.81 20.80 7.17
CA PHE A 17 -15.27 19.99 8.25
C PHE A 17 -14.59 18.76 7.65
N ALA A 18 -13.40 18.43 8.17
CA ALA A 18 -12.59 17.34 7.64
C ALA A 18 -12.18 16.37 8.76
N GLN A 19 -12.23 15.07 8.48
CA GLN A 19 -11.75 14.02 9.38
C GLN A 19 -10.91 13.01 8.60
N LEU A 20 -9.70 12.72 9.10
CA LEU A 20 -8.84 11.69 8.56
C LEU A 20 -8.90 10.44 9.45
N VAL A 21 -9.35 9.31 8.89
CA VAL A 21 -9.37 8.00 9.55
C VAL A 21 -8.64 7.00 8.68
N GLY A 22 -7.47 6.54 9.16
CA GLY A 22 -6.56 5.76 8.32
C GLY A 22 -6.20 6.54 7.06
N THR A 23 -6.35 5.92 5.89
CA THR A 23 -6.10 6.57 4.59
C THR A 23 -7.37 7.16 3.95
N VAL A 24 -8.46 7.29 4.69
CA VAL A 24 -9.72 7.87 4.19
C VAL A 24 -9.92 9.26 4.80
N LEU A 25 -10.06 10.26 3.93
CA LEU A 25 -10.40 11.64 4.29
C LEU A 25 -11.88 11.87 4.02
N SER A 26 -12.64 12.16 5.08
CA SER A 26 -14.05 12.51 5.02
C SER A 26 -14.21 14.02 5.10
N LEU A 27 -15.02 14.59 4.20
CA LEU A 27 -15.30 16.02 4.11
C LEU A 27 -16.81 16.26 4.19
N TRP A 28 -17.23 17.12 5.11
CA TRP A 28 -18.61 17.59 5.23
C TRP A 28 -18.67 19.07 4.89
N ASP A 29 -19.66 19.47 4.10
CA ASP A 29 -19.89 20.88 3.80
C ASP A 29 -20.38 21.60 5.06
N ALA A 30 -19.75 22.73 5.41
CA ALA A 30 -20.09 23.47 6.62
C ALA A 30 -21.52 24.03 6.57
N VAL A 31 -21.98 24.46 5.38
CA VAL A 31 -23.33 25.03 5.21
C VAL A 31 -24.38 23.95 5.32
N GLU A 32 -24.13 22.76 4.75
CA GLU A 32 -25.04 21.62 4.88
C GLU A 32 -25.12 21.13 6.33
N LEU A 33 -23.99 21.10 7.05
CA LEU A 33 -23.97 20.75 8.47
C LEU A 33 -24.77 21.74 9.33
N ASP A 34 -24.58 23.03 9.12
CA ASP A 34 -25.31 24.06 9.85
C ASP A 34 -26.82 24.00 9.56
N ALA A 35 -27.20 23.74 8.31
CA ALA A 35 -28.60 23.60 7.90
C ALA A 35 -29.27 22.35 8.47
N ALA A 36 -28.52 21.25 8.63
CA ALA A 36 -29.02 19.99 9.19
C ALA A 36 -29.27 20.08 10.71
N GLY A 37 -28.58 20.99 11.42
CA GLY A 37 -28.72 21.14 12.87
C GLY A 37 -28.19 19.94 13.67
N THR A 38 -28.55 19.84 14.95
CA THR A 38 -27.95 18.85 15.88
C THR A 38 -28.41 17.40 15.63
N GLU A 39 -29.59 17.21 15.05
CA GLU A 39 -30.18 15.88 14.79
C GLU A 39 -30.15 15.47 13.31
N GLY A 40 -29.76 16.38 12.42
CA GLY A 40 -29.68 16.09 10.99
C GLY A 40 -28.40 15.35 10.61
N GLU A 41 -28.52 14.40 9.69
CA GLU A 41 -27.40 13.63 9.18
C GLU A 41 -26.95 14.19 7.83
N VAL A 42 -25.67 14.59 7.74
CA VAL A 42 -25.04 15.00 6.48
C VAL A 42 -24.02 13.95 6.08
N LEU A 43 -24.15 13.44 4.86
CA LEU A 43 -23.25 12.42 4.33
C LEU A 43 -21.92 13.05 3.91
N PRO A 44 -20.77 12.53 4.38
CA PRO A 44 -19.47 13.05 3.95
C PRO A 44 -19.14 12.66 2.51
N LYS A 45 -18.34 13.52 1.87
CA LYS A 45 -17.58 13.18 0.68
C LYS A 45 -16.30 12.46 1.10
N PHE A 46 -16.10 11.24 0.61
CA PHE A 46 -14.92 10.44 0.92
C PHE A 46 -13.83 10.59 -0.15
N ILE A 47 -12.59 10.77 0.30
CA ILE A 47 -11.39 10.78 -0.55
C ILE A 47 -10.44 9.70 -0.04
N ASN A 48 -10.05 8.79 -0.93
CA ASN A 48 -9.05 7.76 -0.63
C ASN A 48 -7.63 8.31 -0.89
N LEU A 49 -6.80 8.30 0.15
CA LEU A 49 -5.44 8.84 0.16
C LEU A 49 -4.35 7.76 0.09
N THR A 50 -4.69 6.47 0.04
CA THR A 50 -3.73 5.34 0.11
C THR A 50 -2.55 5.49 -0.85
N ASP A 51 -2.81 5.97 -2.07
CA ASP A 51 -1.82 6.14 -3.12
C ASP A 51 -1.76 7.60 -3.62
N ALA A 52 -2.17 8.55 -2.78
CA ALA A 52 -2.16 9.96 -3.15
C ALA A 52 -0.73 10.52 -3.20
N SER A 53 -0.48 11.47 -4.10
CA SER A 53 0.69 12.34 -4.01
C SER A 53 0.27 13.68 -3.41
N ILE A 54 1.05 14.17 -2.45
CA ILE A 54 0.76 15.43 -1.77
C ILE A 54 1.89 16.43 -1.96
N LYS A 55 1.52 17.69 -2.19
CA LYS A 55 2.47 18.80 -2.34
C LYS A 55 1.95 20.01 -1.59
N MET A 56 2.75 20.52 -0.66
CA MET A 56 2.51 21.81 -0.05
C MET A 56 2.85 22.91 -1.07
N ILE A 57 1.95 23.86 -1.23
CA ILE A 57 2.09 25.02 -2.09
C ILE A 57 2.06 26.22 -1.16
N GLU A 58 3.18 26.93 -1.09
CA GLU A 58 3.31 28.12 -0.25
C GLU A 58 2.35 29.20 -0.74
N SER A 59 2.37 29.49 -2.04
CA SER A 59 1.58 30.55 -2.66
C SER A 59 0.92 30.06 -3.96
N LEU A 60 -0.41 30.17 -4.04
CA LEU A 60 -1.20 29.83 -5.22
C LEU A 60 -1.79 31.12 -5.84
N PRO A 61 -1.46 31.46 -7.11
CA PRO A 61 -2.00 32.65 -7.75
C PRO A 61 -3.51 32.53 -7.96
N THR A 62 -4.21 33.63 -7.68
CA THR A 62 -5.65 33.83 -7.89
C THR A 62 -5.95 34.22 -9.34
N ARG A 63 -7.21 34.07 -9.78
CA ARG A 63 -7.60 34.39 -11.18
C ARG A 63 -7.60 35.90 -11.47
N SER A 64 -7.68 36.71 -10.42
CA SER A 64 -7.65 38.17 -10.39
C SER A 64 -6.24 38.62 -10.00
N ASN A 65 -5.59 39.42 -10.84
CA ASN A 65 -4.25 39.96 -10.53
C ASN A 65 -4.22 40.89 -9.30
N ASP A 66 -5.39 41.39 -8.86
CA ASP A 66 -5.52 42.28 -7.71
C ASP A 66 -5.74 41.55 -6.37
N ASP A 67 -6.10 40.25 -6.40
CA ASP A 67 -6.32 39.48 -5.17
C ASP A 67 -5.01 38.90 -4.63
N GLN A 68 -4.83 38.97 -3.32
CA GLN A 68 -3.68 38.35 -2.66
C GLN A 68 -3.64 36.84 -2.94
N PRO A 69 -2.47 36.27 -3.27
CA PRO A 69 -2.35 34.85 -3.56
C PRO A 69 -2.67 34.01 -2.33
N LEU A 70 -3.41 32.93 -2.53
CA LEU A 70 -3.77 32.01 -1.46
C LEU A 70 -2.53 31.34 -0.91
N GLN A 71 -2.28 31.54 0.38
CA GLN A 71 -1.16 30.89 1.06
C GLN A 71 -1.60 29.55 1.66
N ASN A 72 -0.65 28.72 2.06
CA ASN A 72 -0.91 27.51 2.85
C ASN A 72 -1.86 26.51 2.18
N VAL A 73 -1.62 26.18 0.91
CA VAL A 73 -2.46 25.24 0.15
C VAL A 73 -1.82 23.86 0.11
N LEU A 74 -2.55 22.81 0.48
CA LEU A 74 -2.17 21.42 0.24
C LEU A 74 -2.81 20.94 -1.05
N SER A 75 -1.99 20.54 -2.01
CA SER A 75 -2.44 19.85 -3.21
C SER A 75 -2.38 18.34 -3.00
N ILE A 76 -3.52 17.67 -3.09
CA ILE A 76 -3.65 16.21 -3.00
C ILE A 76 -4.05 15.69 -4.38
N SER A 77 -3.25 14.81 -4.97
CA SER A 77 -3.57 14.16 -6.23
C SER A 77 -3.79 12.67 -6.00
N THR A 78 -4.99 12.17 -6.29
CA THR A 78 -5.36 10.75 -6.11
C THR A 78 -5.45 10.02 -7.45
N ALA A 79 -5.83 8.74 -7.41
CA ALA A 79 -6.16 7.98 -8.62
C ALA A 79 -7.22 8.67 -9.49
N GLY A 80 -7.08 8.50 -10.81
CA GLY A 80 -7.98 9.08 -11.80
C GLY A 80 -7.66 10.52 -12.21
N LYS A 81 -6.44 11.02 -11.95
CA LYS A 81 -6.05 12.44 -12.15
C LYS A 81 -6.92 13.43 -11.36
N ASN A 82 -7.51 12.96 -10.27
CA ASN A 82 -8.28 13.82 -9.37
C ASN A 82 -7.32 14.65 -8.53
N ARG A 83 -7.41 15.97 -8.66
CA ARG A 83 -6.63 16.93 -7.86
C ARG A 83 -7.55 17.73 -6.96
N TYR A 84 -7.29 17.65 -5.67
CA TYR A 84 -7.96 18.40 -4.60
C TYR A 84 -6.99 19.44 -4.05
N LEU A 85 -7.51 20.63 -3.75
CA LEU A 85 -6.77 21.70 -3.09
C LEU A 85 -7.45 21.96 -1.75
N LEU A 86 -6.70 21.86 -0.66
CA LEU A 86 -7.16 22.21 0.68
C LEU A 86 -6.42 23.47 1.11
N HIS A 87 -7.16 24.51 1.49
CA HIS A 87 -6.60 25.76 1.98
C HIS A 87 -6.68 25.78 3.51
N PHE A 88 -5.61 26.25 4.17
CA PHE A 88 -5.54 26.31 5.62
C PHE A 88 -5.29 27.73 6.12
N ASN A 89 -5.92 28.08 7.24
CA ASN A 89 -5.83 29.42 7.83
C ASN A 89 -4.45 29.74 8.41
N SER A 90 -3.57 28.75 8.56
CA SER A 90 -2.21 28.95 9.03
C SER A 90 -1.24 27.93 8.44
N HIS A 91 0.04 28.30 8.36
CA HIS A 91 1.12 27.37 8.00
C HIS A 91 1.19 26.18 8.96
N HIS A 92 0.95 26.42 10.25
CA HIS A 92 0.95 25.36 11.26
C HIS A 92 -0.10 24.29 10.96
N SER A 93 -1.34 24.70 10.65
CA SER A 93 -2.41 23.79 10.27
C SER A 93 -2.07 23.00 9.00
N LEU A 94 -1.51 23.66 7.97
CA LEU A 94 -1.04 23.00 6.76
C LEU A 94 -0.02 21.90 7.08
N VAL A 95 0.99 22.21 7.90
CA VAL A 95 2.05 21.26 8.28
C VAL A 95 1.48 20.08 9.06
N GLN A 96 0.60 20.33 10.05
CA GLN A 96 -0.02 19.25 10.84
C GLN A 96 -0.88 18.32 9.98
N TRP A 97 -1.71 18.86 9.08
CA TRP A 97 -2.52 18.04 8.18
C TRP A 97 -1.66 17.26 7.18
N THR A 98 -0.63 17.89 6.62
CA THR A 98 0.34 17.21 5.74
C THR A 98 1.05 16.08 6.47
N ALA A 99 1.48 16.32 7.71
CA ALA A 99 2.13 15.33 8.57
C ALA A 99 1.19 14.15 8.89
N GLY A 100 -0.06 14.43 9.26
CA GLY A 100 -1.07 13.41 9.53
C GLY A 100 -1.35 12.51 8.32
N ILE A 101 -1.50 13.11 7.12
CA ILE A 101 -1.71 12.36 5.88
C ILE A 101 -0.50 11.48 5.54
N ARG A 102 0.73 12.03 5.60
CA ARG A 102 1.96 11.25 5.33
C ARG A 102 2.12 10.10 6.33
N LEU A 103 1.86 10.34 7.61
CA LEU A 103 1.92 9.31 8.64
C LEU A 103 0.93 8.19 8.35
N ALA A 104 -0.32 8.51 8.04
CA ALA A 104 -1.35 7.52 7.73
C ALA A 104 -1.00 6.68 6.48
N MET A 105 -0.50 7.31 5.42
CA MET A 105 -0.04 6.60 4.22
C MET A 105 1.15 5.68 4.51
N PHE A 106 2.11 6.15 5.31
CA PHE A 106 3.28 5.37 5.71
C PHE A 106 2.89 4.15 6.54
N GLU A 107 2.07 4.35 7.59
CA GLU A 107 1.61 3.26 8.44
C GLU A 107 0.82 2.23 7.64
N TYR A 108 -0.05 2.68 6.73
CA TYR A 108 -0.76 1.78 5.81
C TYR A 108 0.20 0.96 4.94
N ALA A 109 1.20 1.59 4.32
CA ALA A 109 2.17 0.88 3.50
C ALA A 109 3.00 -0.13 4.33
N THR A 110 3.40 0.22 5.56
CA THR A 110 4.10 -0.72 6.45
C THR A 110 3.20 -1.88 6.89
N LEU A 111 1.90 -1.64 7.06
CA LEU A 111 0.93 -2.70 7.37
C LEU A 111 0.78 -3.69 6.20
N GLN A 112 0.83 -3.21 4.96
CA GLN A 112 0.79 -4.07 3.76
C GLN A 112 2.09 -4.89 3.58
N GLU A 113 3.26 -4.30 3.88
CA GLU A 113 4.52 -5.05 3.97
C GLU A 113 4.43 -6.15 5.04
N ALA A 114 3.93 -5.79 6.22
CA ALA A 114 3.75 -6.71 7.35
C ALA A 114 2.75 -7.83 7.02
N TYR A 115 1.66 -7.52 6.32
CA TYR A 115 0.73 -8.51 5.78
C TYR A 115 1.44 -9.48 4.84
N THR A 116 2.28 -8.99 3.92
CA THR A 116 3.06 -9.83 3.00
C THR A 116 3.99 -10.76 3.77
N GLY A 117 4.72 -10.23 4.76
CA GLY A 117 5.60 -11.02 5.63
C GLY A 117 4.84 -12.09 6.42
N ALA A 118 3.69 -11.74 7.00
CA ALA A 118 2.82 -12.68 7.72
C ALA A 118 2.24 -13.76 6.79
N LEU A 119 1.88 -13.40 5.56
CA LEU A 119 1.36 -14.34 4.56
C LEU A 119 2.44 -15.36 4.15
N ILE A 120 3.67 -14.90 3.91
CA ILE A 120 4.83 -15.76 3.65
C ILE A 120 5.12 -16.68 4.85
N ALA A 121 5.13 -16.13 6.07
CA ALA A 121 5.43 -16.90 7.28
C ALA A 121 4.37 -17.96 7.60
N GLY A 122 3.08 -17.60 7.43
CA GLY A 122 1.94 -18.46 7.77
C GLY A 122 1.64 -19.51 6.71
N LYS A 123 1.67 -19.15 5.42
CA LYS A 123 1.29 -20.05 4.31
C LYS A 123 2.46 -20.57 3.49
N GLY A 124 3.66 -20.00 3.61
CA GLY A 124 4.82 -20.44 2.82
C GLY A 124 5.17 -21.91 3.07
N LYS A 125 4.98 -22.41 4.29
CA LYS A 125 5.25 -23.82 4.65
C LYS A 125 4.29 -24.82 4.00
N SER A 126 3.07 -24.40 3.65
CA SER A 126 2.09 -25.28 2.99
C SER A 126 2.25 -25.32 1.47
N LEU A 127 3.13 -24.49 0.90
CA LEU A 127 3.40 -24.53 -0.54
C LEU A 127 4.33 -25.67 -0.91
N ASN A 128 3.89 -26.46 -1.88
CA ASN A 128 4.74 -27.43 -2.54
C ASN A 128 5.93 -26.70 -3.20
N ASN A 129 7.12 -27.28 -3.09
CA ASN A 129 8.34 -26.70 -3.69
C ASN A 129 8.69 -25.28 -3.21
N ILE A 130 8.29 -24.86 -2.00
CA ILE A 130 8.68 -23.56 -1.44
C ILE A 130 10.19 -23.31 -1.47
N LYS A 131 11.01 -24.36 -1.32
CA LYS A 131 12.49 -24.25 -1.42
C LYS A 131 12.95 -23.72 -2.78
N ILE A 132 12.25 -24.06 -3.86
CA ILE A 132 12.56 -23.58 -5.21
C ILE A 132 12.13 -22.11 -5.35
N ILE A 133 10.93 -21.77 -4.85
CA ILE A 133 10.42 -20.38 -4.88
C ILE A 133 11.31 -19.44 -4.06
N LEU A 134 11.83 -19.91 -2.92
CA LEU A 134 12.75 -19.17 -2.05
C LEU A 134 14.19 -19.16 -2.56
N ALA A 135 14.56 -19.98 -3.55
CA ALA A 135 15.91 -19.95 -4.09
C ALA A 135 16.22 -18.58 -4.72
N ARG A 136 17.49 -18.20 -4.75
CA ARG A 136 17.91 -16.96 -5.40
C ARG A 136 17.61 -17.06 -6.90
N SER A 137 16.95 -16.05 -7.43
CA SER A 137 16.67 -15.90 -8.85
C SER A 137 17.92 -15.41 -9.58
N THR A 138 18.54 -16.30 -10.36
CA THR A 138 19.74 -16.00 -11.18
C THR A 138 19.44 -15.95 -12.68
N PHE A 139 18.21 -16.29 -13.07
CA PHE A 139 17.75 -16.28 -14.46
C PHE A 139 16.57 -15.32 -14.60
N LYS A 140 16.30 -14.90 -15.84
CA LYS A 140 15.11 -14.09 -16.14
C LYS A 140 13.84 -14.85 -15.75
N TYR A 141 12.91 -14.13 -15.12
CA TYR A 141 11.54 -14.59 -14.91
C TYR A 141 10.65 -13.87 -15.91
N GLU A 142 9.74 -14.62 -16.54
CA GLU A 142 8.85 -14.08 -17.57
C GLU A 142 7.43 -14.62 -17.40
N ASP A 143 6.43 -13.75 -17.36
CA ASP A 143 5.03 -14.16 -17.27
C ASP A 143 4.08 -13.08 -17.80
N TRP A 144 2.85 -13.49 -18.15
CA TRP A 144 1.78 -12.55 -18.41
C TRP A 144 1.27 -11.95 -17.09
N VAL A 145 1.08 -10.64 -17.10
CA VAL A 145 0.58 -9.89 -15.96
C VAL A 145 -0.43 -8.86 -16.42
N ARG A 146 -1.41 -8.56 -15.58
CA ARG A 146 -2.20 -7.33 -15.70
C ARG A 146 -1.52 -6.25 -14.88
N VAL A 147 -1.25 -5.10 -15.48
CA VAL A 147 -0.60 -3.96 -14.82
C VAL A 147 -1.44 -2.70 -14.90
N ARG A 148 -1.29 -1.85 -13.89
CA ARG A 148 -1.79 -0.48 -13.85
C ARG A 148 -0.66 0.45 -13.45
N PHE A 149 -0.26 1.34 -14.35
CA PHE A 149 0.84 2.29 -14.14
C PHE A 149 0.34 3.55 -13.42
N GLY A 150 0.47 3.55 -12.10
CA GLY A 150 0.07 4.68 -11.28
C GLY A 150 -1.45 4.92 -11.22
N ALA A 151 -1.78 6.04 -10.63
CA ALA A 151 -3.14 6.38 -10.23
C ALA A 151 -3.93 6.93 -11.44
N GLY A 152 -4.95 6.19 -11.92
CA GLY A 152 -5.84 6.64 -13.00
C GLY A 152 -5.57 6.12 -14.42
N THR A 153 -4.56 5.29 -14.64
CA THR A 153 -4.43 4.55 -15.91
C THR A 153 -5.35 3.32 -15.91
N PRO A 154 -5.85 2.86 -17.06
CA PRO A 154 -6.56 1.59 -17.13
C PRO A 154 -5.63 0.40 -16.84
N TRP A 155 -6.23 -0.75 -16.53
CA TRP A 155 -5.50 -2.01 -16.50
C TRP A 155 -5.14 -2.45 -17.92
N ARG A 156 -3.92 -2.97 -18.09
CA ARG A 156 -3.43 -3.50 -19.36
C ARG A 156 -2.73 -4.84 -19.13
N GLN A 157 -2.98 -5.80 -20.00
CA GLN A 157 -2.24 -7.06 -20.03
C GLN A 157 -0.90 -6.83 -20.75
N CYS A 158 0.20 -7.27 -20.12
CA CYS A 158 1.56 -7.12 -20.64
C CYS A 158 2.37 -8.39 -20.37
N TRP A 159 3.34 -8.68 -21.23
CA TRP A 159 4.40 -9.64 -20.96
C TRP A 159 5.44 -8.98 -20.06
N CYS A 160 5.57 -9.45 -18.83
CA CYS A 160 6.55 -8.94 -17.86
C CYS A 160 7.81 -9.79 -17.90
N VAL A 161 8.96 -9.13 -17.95
CA VAL A 161 10.28 -9.75 -17.86
C VAL A 161 11.02 -9.14 -16.68
N ILE A 162 11.34 -9.94 -15.68
CA ILE A 162 12.17 -9.57 -14.53
C ILE A 162 13.56 -10.11 -14.80
N THR A 163 14.53 -9.22 -14.98
CA THR A 163 15.92 -9.57 -15.28
C THR A 163 16.78 -9.27 -14.06
N PRO A 164 17.34 -10.30 -13.39
CA PRO A 164 18.26 -10.08 -12.27
C PRO A 164 19.56 -9.40 -12.76
N PRO A 165 20.32 -8.76 -11.86
CA PRO A 165 21.61 -8.16 -12.20
C PRO A 165 22.60 -9.19 -12.76
N ASP A 166 23.53 -8.75 -13.62
CA ASP A 166 24.56 -9.62 -14.20
C ASP A 166 25.51 -10.17 -13.12
N GLU A 167 25.63 -11.50 -13.06
CA GLU A 167 26.41 -12.17 -12.01
C GLU A 167 27.90 -11.88 -12.10
N LYS A 168 28.45 -11.69 -13.32
CA LYS A 168 29.88 -11.38 -13.49
C LYS A 168 30.17 -9.96 -13.02
N GLU A 169 29.29 -9.02 -13.34
CA GLU A 169 29.38 -7.65 -12.84
C GLU A 169 29.22 -7.59 -11.32
N LEU A 170 28.28 -8.35 -10.76
CA LEU A 170 28.11 -8.46 -9.31
C LEU A 170 29.37 -8.98 -8.63
N GLN A 171 29.97 -10.07 -9.14
CA GLN A 171 31.21 -10.62 -8.60
C GLN A 171 32.38 -9.65 -8.71
N LYS A 172 32.46 -8.91 -9.83
CA LYS A 172 33.49 -7.87 -10.02
C LYS A 172 33.31 -6.75 -9.00
N LEU A 173 32.09 -6.25 -8.83
CA LEU A 173 31.75 -5.20 -7.87
C LEU A 173 32.08 -5.62 -6.43
N GLN A 174 31.75 -6.85 -6.06
CA GLN A 174 32.08 -7.41 -4.74
C GLN A 174 33.59 -7.53 -4.52
N LYS A 175 34.34 -8.04 -5.52
CA LYS A 175 35.81 -8.13 -5.43
C LYS A 175 36.45 -6.75 -5.32
N ASP A 176 36.01 -5.79 -6.12
CA ASP A 176 36.55 -4.43 -6.11
C ASP A 176 36.23 -3.70 -4.81
N PHE A 177 35.02 -3.91 -4.27
CA PHE A 177 34.64 -3.41 -2.95
C PHE A 177 35.50 -4.02 -1.84
N ASN A 178 35.65 -5.34 -1.81
CA ASN A 178 36.44 -6.04 -0.79
C ASN A 178 37.94 -5.67 -0.84
N LYS A 179 38.49 -5.35 -2.01
CA LYS A 179 39.87 -4.84 -2.15
C LYS A 179 40.04 -3.43 -1.58
N LYS A 180 39.03 -2.57 -1.71
CA LYS A 180 39.05 -1.19 -1.23
C LYS A 180 38.66 -1.08 0.25
N LYS A 181 38.05 -2.13 0.79
CA LYS A 181 37.54 -2.18 2.15
C LYS A 181 38.68 -2.29 3.16
N SER A 182 38.79 -1.32 4.06
CA SER A 182 39.64 -1.41 5.24
C SER A 182 39.05 -2.38 6.26
N ALA A 183 39.88 -3.02 7.09
CA ALA A 183 39.43 -3.95 8.14
C ALA A 183 38.44 -3.34 9.13
N TYR A 184 38.46 -2.01 9.30
CA TYR A 184 37.55 -1.28 10.18
C TYR A 184 36.30 -0.73 9.47
N ASP A 185 36.25 -0.80 8.15
CA ASP A 185 35.11 -0.31 7.38
C ASP A 185 33.95 -1.31 7.49
N ARG A 186 32.83 -0.87 8.08
CA ARG A 186 31.60 -1.67 8.21
C ARG A 186 30.59 -1.36 7.11
N SER A 187 31.00 -0.62 6.08
CA SER A 187 30.16 -0.35 4.92
C SER A 187 29.74 -1.65 4.22
N ARG A 188 28.54 -1.61 3.65
CA ARG A 188 27.99 -2.71 2.85
C ARG A 188 28.39 -2.50 1.39
N PRO A 189 28.64 -3.59 0.64
CA PRO A 189 28.91 -3.48 -0.78
C PRO A 189 27.73 -2.80 -1.49
N PRO A 190 28.01 -2.01 -2.54
CA PRO A 190 26.96 -1.46 -3.38
C PRO A 190 26.12 -2.60 -3.99
N VAL A 191 24.81 -2.40 -4.02
CA VAL A 191 23.86 -3.36 -4.58
C VAL A 191 23.73 -3.09 -6.07
N LEU A 192 24.09 -4.07 -6.89
CA LEU A 192 23.75 -4.06 -8.31
C LEU A 192 22.29 -4.48 -8.46
N LYS A 193 21.48 -3.62 -9.08
CA LYS A 193 20.07 -3.86 -9.36
C LYS A 193 19.90 -4.34 -10.80
N GLY A 194 18.92 -5.20 -11.03
CA GLY A 194 18.47 -5.55 -12.38
C GLY A 194 17.34 -4.64 -12.85
N ASP A 195 16.48 -5.16 -13.72
CA ASP A 195 15.37 -4.39 -14.28
C ASP A 195 14.09 -5.23 -14.46
N ILE A 196 12.95 -4.55 -14.46
CA ILE A 196 11.67 -5.11 -14.93
C ILE A 196 11.28 -4.38 -16.20
N LYS A 197 10.89 -5.12 -17.24
CA LYS A 197 10.36 -4.56 -18.49
C LYS A 197 9.00 -5.17 -18.82
N PHE A 198 8.09 -4.32 -19.28
CA PHE A 198 6.75 -4.70 -19.72
C PHE A 198 6.63 -4.56 -21.24
N TYR A 199 6.13 -5.58 -21.92
CA TYR A 199 6.00 -5.62 -23.38
C TYR A 199 4.56 -5.96 -23.78
N ASP A 200 4.17 -5.57 -24.99
CA ASP A 200 2.88 -5.99 -25.57
C ASP A 200 2.88 -7.44 -26.07
N THR A 201 4.07 -8.02 -26.25
CA THR A 201 4.23 -9.34 -26.86
C THR A 201 5.26 -10.17 -26.12
N LYS A 202 4.99 -11.48 -26.04
CA LYS A 202 5.92 -12.49 -25.54
C LYS A 202 7.17 -12.64 -26.41
N LYS A 203 7.09 -12.34 -27.72
CA LYS A 203 8.23 -12.44 -28.64
C LYS A 203 9.13 -11.21 -28.52
N VAL A 204 9.89 -11.13 -27.44
CA VAL A 204 10.81 -10.03 -27.17
C VAL A 204 12.14 -10.27 -27.90
N THR A 205 12.51 -9.34 -28.77
CA THR A 205 13.80 -9.29 -29.45
C THR A 205 14.58 -8.05 -29.01
N LYS A 206 15.86 -7.93 -29.38
CA LYS A 206 16.67 -6.73 -29.10
C LYS A 206 16.07 -5.43 -29.66
N LYS A 207 15.21 -5.51 -30.68
CA LYS A 207 14.52 -4.35 -31.29
C LYS A 207 13.16 -4.05 -30.65
N THR A 208 12.62 -4.97 -29.85
CA THR A 208 11.31 -4.80 -29.23
C THR A 208 11.43 -3.77 -28.10
N ARG A 209 10.77 -2.63 -28.26
CA ARG A 209 10.75 -1.58 -27.24
C ARG A 209 9.74 -1.95 -26.13
N PRO A 210 10.12 -1.88 -24.84
CA PRO A 210 9.16 -2.06 -23.75
C PRO A 210 8.19 -0.89 -23.69
N ILE A 211 6.99 -1.11 -23.13
CA ILE A 211 6.00 -0.09 -22.80
C ILE A 211 6.50 0.75 -21.64
N ALA A 212 6.99 0.06 -20.60
CA ALA A 212 7.55 0.66 -19.41
C ALA A 212 8.68 -0.20 -18.86
N SER A 213 9.61 0.42 -18.15
CA SER A 213 10.67 -0.27 -17.42
C SER A 213 10.81 0.28 -16.01
N ILE A 214 11.20 -0.59 -15.08
CA ILE A 214 11.55 -0.22 -13.71
C ILE A 214 13.01 -0.62 -13.50
N ASN A 215 13.85 0.37 -13.20
CA ASN A 215 15.30 0.16 -13.00
C ASN A 215 15.69 0.27 -11.53
N ASP A 216 14.84 0.88 -10.71
CA ASP A 216 15.04 0.99 -9.28
C ASP A 216 13.69 0.84 -8.59
N SER A 217 13.54 -0.19 -7.77
CA SER A 217 12.42 -0.34 -6.86
C SER A 217 12.92 -0.32 -5.43
N PHE A 218 12.17 0.35 -4.55
CA PHE A 218 12.46 0.42 -3.12
C PHE A 218 11.41 -0.28 -2.26
N SER A 219 10.31 -0.75 -2.85
CA SER A 219 9.23 -1.43 -2.15
C SER A 219 8.41 -2.30 -3.10
N ALA A 220 8.05 -3.52 -2.68
CA ALA A 220 7.12 -4.39 -3.39
C ALA A 220 6.39 -5.29 -2.39
N PHE A 221 5.07 -5.28 -2.38
CA PHE A 221 4.29 -6.03 -1.38
C PHE A 221 2.91 -6.42 -1.92
N ALA A 222 2.34 -7.48 -1.34
CA ALA A 222 0.98 -7.91 -1.60
C ALA A 222 -0.02 -6.92 -0.99
N ILE A 223 -1.12 -6.67 -1.70
CA ILE A 223 -2.21 -5.83 -1.18
C ILE A 223 -3.22 -6.72 -0.46
N TYR A 224 -3.50 -6.39 0.80
CA TYR A 224 -4.58 -7.00 1.56
C TYR A 224 -5.92 -6.77 0.84
N PRO A 225 -6.64 -7.84 0.48
CA PRO A 225 -7.88 -7.71 -0.27
C PRO A 225 -9.02 -7.18 0.61
N GLN A 226 -10.09 -6.70 -0.03
CA GLN A 226 -11.26 -6.15 0.68
C GLN A 226 -11.94 -7.15 1.62
N SER A 227 -11.80 -8.46 1.37
CA SER A 227 -12.38 -9.50 2.22
C SER A 227 -11.41 -10.65 2.45
N LYS A 228 -11.54 -11.29 3.61
CA LYS A 228 -10.72 -12.45 4.00
C LYS A 228 -10.82 -13.61 3.00
N ALA A 229 -11.97 -13.81 2.37
CA ALA A 229 -12.21 -14.87 1.39
C ALA A 229 -11.35 -14.72 0.12
N LEU A 230 -10.90 -13.50 -0.18
CA LEU A 230 -10.08 -13.20 -1.35
C LEU A 230 -8.58 -13.33 -1.08
N ILE A 231 -8.15 -13.63 0.15
CA ILE A 231 -6.72 -13.73 0.49
C ILE A 231 -6.01 -14.84 -0.33
N ASP A 232 -6.64 -16.01 -0.45
CA ASP A 232 -6.06 -17.14 -1.18
C ASP A 232 -5.99 -16.95 -2.71
N PRO A 233 -7.05 -16.46 -3.38
CA PRO A 233 -7.00 -16.22 -4.83
C PRO A 233 -6.31 -14.91 -5.24
N SER A 234 -6.08 -13.96 -4.33
CA SER A 234 -5.47 -12.67 -4.69
C SER A 234 -4.03 -12.81 -5.14
N THR A 235 -3.71 -12.22 -6.30
CA THR A 235 -2.34 -12.05 -6.82
C THR A 235 -1.94 -10.58 -6.91
N LEU A 236 -2.71 -9.69 -6.28
CA LEU A 236 -2.53 -8.24 -6.40
C LEU A 236 -1.32 -7.75 -5.59
N ILE A 237 -0.39 -7.12 -6.30
CA ILE A 237 0.88 -6.62 -5.77
C ILE A 237 1.00 -5.13 -6.09
N LYS A 238 1.52 -4.35 -5.14
CA LYS A 238 2.01 -2.99 -5.37
C LYS A 238 3.53 -3.00 -5.45
N LEU A 239 4.08 -2.35 -6.45
CA LEU A 239 5.52 -2.09 -6.57
C LEU A 239 5.74 -0.58 -6.66
N GLU A 240 6.65 -0.04 -5.85
CA GLU A 240 7.05 1.37 -5.83
C GLU A 240 8.51 1.52 -6.28
N GLY A 241 8.79 2.53 -7.10
CA GLY A 241 10.10 2.72 -7.70
C GLY A 241 10.15 3.80 -8.78
N ILE A 242 11.28 3.85 -9.49
CA ILE A 242 11.49 4.72 -10.65
C ILE A 242 10.96 4.01 -11.89
N ILE A 243 9.88 4.54 -12.45
CA ILE A 243 9.19 4.00 -13.60
C ILE A 243 9.52 4.87 -14.80
N THR A 244 10.04 4.25 -15.85
CA THR A 244 10.27 4.89 -17.15
C THR A 244 9.23 4.40 -18.14
N ILE A 245 8.34 5.30 -18.56
CA ILE A 245 7.39 5.07 -19.64
C ILE A 245 8.09 5.41 -20.95
N HIS A 246 8.17 4.43 -21.84
CA HIS A 246 8.88 4.54 -23.12
C HIS A 246 7.98 5.13 -24.20
N SER A 247 7.41 6.30 -23.89
CA SER A 247 6.73 7.17 -24.86
C SER A 247 7.74 7.92 -25.73
N ASP A 248 7.24 8.79 -26.61
CA ASP A 248 8.06 9.74 -27.37
C ASP A 248 7.65 11.17 -26.98
N PRO A 249 8.45 11.89 -26.16
CA PRO A 249 9.71 11.48 -25.53
C PRO A 249 9.52 10.50 -24.35
N PRO A 250 10.56 9.75 -23.93
CA PRO A 250 10.48 8.89 -22.75
C PRO A 250 10.38 9.73 -21.48
N THR A 251 9.54 9.29 -20.55
CA THR A 251 9.32 9.96 -19.27
C THR A 251 9.72 9.04 -18.13
N SER A 252 10.57 9.51 -17.22
CA SER A 252 11.00 8.77 -16.04
C SER A 252 10.58 9.52 -14.79
N THR A 253 9.78 8.87 -13.96
CA THR A 253 9.24 9.45 -12.73
C THR A 253 9.20 8.41 -11.63
N GLU A 254 9.42 8.85 -10.40
CA GLU A 254 9.14 8.02 -9.24
C GLU A 254 7.63 7.83 -9.08
N GLY A 255 7.20 6.60 -8.82
CA GLY A 255 5.79 6.25 -8.70
C GLY A 255 5.59 4.80 -8.31
N PHE A 256 4.43 4.26 -8.66
CA PHE A 256 4.08 2.87 -8.36
C PHE A 256 3.34 2.20 -9.51
N VAL A 257 3.41 0.87 -9.54
CA VAL A 257 2.69 0.00 -10.48
C VAL A 257 1.92 -1.04 -9.67
N PHE A 258 0.64 -1.21 -9.97
CA PHE A 258 -0.08 -2.40 -9.53
C PHE A 258 0.14 -3.51 -10.53
N VAL A 259 0.47 -4.69 -10.03
CA VAL A 259 0.73 -5.88 -10.84
C VAL A 259 -0.15 -7.01 -10.33
N MET A 260 -0.80 -7.70 -11.25
CA MET A 260 -1.59 -8.89 -11.00
C MET A 260 -1.14 -9.98 -11.99
N PRO A 261 -0.21 -10.87 -11.59
CA PRO A 261 0.17 -11.99 -12.42
C PRO A 261 -1.02 -12.87 -12.78
N GLU A 262 -1.00 -13.41 -14.00
CA GLU A 262 -2.09 -14.23 -14.50
C GLU A 262 -2.20 -15.56 -13.75
N VAL A 263 -3.44 -16.04 -13.64
CA VAL A 263 -3.74 -17.28 -12.96
C VAL A 263 -3.38 -18.47 -13.84
N HIS A 264 -2.64 -19.41 -13.28
CA HIS A 264 -2.25 -20.66 -13.95
C HIS A 264 -3.09 -21.82 -13.40
N ALA A 265 -3.47 -22.75 -14.27
CA ALA A 265 -4.23 -23.92 -13.85
C ALA A 265 -3.44 -24.75 -12.81
N ALA A 266 -4.14 -25.21 -11.77
CA ALA A 266 -3.57 -25.99 -10.66
C ALA A 266 -2.50 -25.27 -9.81
N VAL A 267 -2.37 -23.95 -9.89
CA VAL A 267 -1.48 -23.15 -9.03
C VAL A 267 -2.31 -22.17 -8.21
N SER A 268 -2.11 -22.13 -6.89
CA SER A 268 -2.83 -21.19 -6.03
C SER A 268 -2.41 -19.73 -6.29
N GLY A 269 -3.32 -18.77 -6.07
CA GLY A 269 -3.01 -17.33 -6.21
C GLY A 269 -1.83 -16.92 -5.33
N PHE A 270 -1.80 -17.40 -4.08
CA PHE A 270 -0.68 -17.20 -3.18
C PHE A 270 0.68 -17.65 -3.77
N GLU A 271 0.74 -18.84 -4.37
CA GLU A 271 1.96 -19.38 -4.98
C GLU A 271 2.39 -18.59 -6.20
N ILE A 272 1.45 -18.20 -7.06
CA ILE A 272 1.68 -17.33 -8.23
C ILE A 272 2.29 -16.00 -7.79
N MET A 273 1.69 -15.39 -6.76
CA MET A 273 2.15 -14.13 -6.20
C MET A 273 3.59 -14.24 -5.67
N LEU A 274 3.93 -15.31 -4.95
CA LEU A 274 5.31 -15.51 -4.47
C LEU A 274 6.30 -15.74 -5.60
N ARG A 275 5.92 -16.53 -6.63
CA ARG A 275 6.75 -16.72 -7.82
C ARG A 275 7.08 -15.43 -8.54
N TRP A 276 6.24 -14.40 -8.41
CA TRP A 276 6.51 -13.07 -8.94
C TRP A 276 7.31 -12.20 -7.97
N LEU A 277 6.95 -12.17 -6.68
CA LEU A 277 7.58 -11.31 -5.67
C LEU A 277 9.05 -11.65 -5.41
N PHE A 278 9.41 -12.94 -5.30
CA PHE A 278 10.78 -13.32 -4.96
C PHE A 278 11.81 -12.90 -6.02
N PRO A 279 11.57 -13.08 -7.33
CA PRO A 279 12.42 -12.51 -8.36
C PRO A 279 12.56 -10.98 -8.26
N VAL A 280 11.48 -10.24 -7.96
CA VAL A 280 11.56 -8.79 -7.73
C VAL A 280 12.42 -8.46 -6.52
N PHE A 281 12.24 -9.17 -5.41
CA PHE A 281 13.04 -8.94 -4.20
C PHE A 281 14.52 -9.20 -4.44
N ASP A 282 14.84 -10.27 -5.19
CA ASP A 282 16.22 -10.59 -5.57
C ASP A 282 16.82 -9.54 -6.51
N THR A 283 16.02 -9.04 -7.45
CA THR A 283 16.45 -8.10 -8.51
C THR A 283 16.77 -6.72 -7.97
N PHE A 284 16.05 -6.25 -6.95
CA PHE A 284 16.23 -4.91 -6.36
C PHE A 284 16.81 -4.93 -4.93
N ALA A 285 17.22 -6.12 -4.46
CA ALA A 285 17.68 -6.39 -3.10
C ALA A 285 16.73 -5.90 -1.99
N LEU A 286 15.43 -6.17 -2.19
CA LEU A 286 14.40 -5.82 -1.24
C LEU A 286 14.35 -6.82 -0.10
N TYR A 287 14.03 -6.33 1.10
CA TYR A 287 13.72 -7.18 2.24
C TYR A 287 14.81 -8.16 2.69
N GLY A 288 16.08 -7.87 2.36
CA GLY A 288 17.25 -8.70 2.67
C GLY A 288 17.58 -9.76 1.62
N ARG A 289 16.75 -9.89 0.59
CA ARG A 289 17.05 -10.69 -0.60
C ARG A 289 18.18 -10.00 -1.40
N PRO A 290 18.97 -10.75 -2.21
CA PRO A 290 18.82 -12.16 -2.55
C PRO A 290 19.31 -13.18 -1.49
N ASP A 291 19.99 -12.74 -0.42
CA ASP A 291 20.57 -13.65 0.58
C ASP A 291 19.48 -14.39 1.37
N ARG A 292 18.70 -13.64 2.15
CA ARG A 292 17.61 -14.20 2.96
C ARG A 292 16.62 -13.09 3.31
N LEU A 293 15.34 -13.46 3.30
CA LEU A 293 14.29 -12.57 3.78
C LEU A 293 14.51 -12.24 5.27
N ILE A 294 14.58 -10.95 5.59
CA ILE A 294 14.73 -10.47 6.97
C ILE A 294 13.35 -10.44 7.62
N ALA A 295 13.22 -11.15 8.75
CA ALA A 295 11.98 -11.21 9.55
C ALA A 295 12.11 -10.49 10.90
N ASP A 296 13.14 -9.66 11.09
CA ASP A 296 13.35 -8.88 12.31
C ASP A 296 12.52 -7.59 12.31
N THR A 297 11.68 -7.42 13.33
CA THR A 297 10.83 -6.24 13.50
C THR A 297 11.63 -4.95 13.74
N ASN A 298 12.89 -5.05 14.16
CA ASN A 298 13.76 -3.88 14.41
C ASN A 298 14.60 -3.46 13.20
N ASP A 299 14.70 -4.28 12.15
CA ASP A 299 15.45 -3.93 10.93
C ASP A 299 14.52 -3.18 9.96
N PRO A 300 14.81 -1.90 9.61
CA PRO A 300 14.03 -1.11 8.65
C PRO A 300 13.81 -1.78 7.29
N ARG A 301 14.69 -2.71 6.94
CA ARG A 301 14.62 -3.45 5.68
C ARG A 301 13.70 -4.65 5.78
N SER A 302 13.23 -5.07 6.95
CA SER A 302 12.31 -6.20 7.06
C SER A 302 10.92 -5.86 6.53
N LEU A 303 10.23 -6.86 5.96
CA LEU A 303 8.78 -6.80 5.73
C LEU A 303 7.99 -6.64 7.04
N MET A 304 8.57 -7.08 8.16
CA MET A 304 7.95 -7.05 9.49
C MET A 304 8.39 -5.84 10.30
N PHE A 305 9.08 -4.87 9.67
CA PHE A 305 9.61 -3.71 10.37
C PHE A 305 8.52 -2.98 11.15
N ALA A 306 8.80 -2.67 12.41
CA ALA A 306 7.89 -2.02 13.33
C ALA A 306 6.55 -2.76 13.51
N MET A 307 6.47 -4.07 13.23
CA MET A 307 5.28 -4.83 13.57
C MET A 307 5.08 -4.77 15.10
N PRO A 308 3.88 -4.36 15.58
CA PRO A 308 3.58 -4.27 17.00
C PRO A 308 3.68 -5.61 17.73
N ASN A 309 4.45 -5.67 18.81
CA ASN A 309 4.39 -6.79 19.74
C ASN A 309 3.34 -6.49 20.83
N GLU A 310 2.18 -7.13 20.65
CA GLU A 310 1.03 -7.31 21.56
C GLU A 310 0.36 -6.09 22.23
N ARG A 311 0.98 -4.91 22.39
CA ARG A 311 0.36 -3.78 23.13
C ARG A 311 0.77 -2.36 22.72
N ARG A 312 1.66 -2.15 21.74
CA ARG A 312 2.16 -0.81 21.38
C ARG A 312 2.05 -0.57 19.88
N TYR A 313 1.12 0.30 19.52
CA TYR A 313 0.91 0.80 18.17
C TYR A 313 1.32 2.29 18.13
N GLY A 314 1.64 2.81 16.95
CA GLY A 314 1.95 4.24 16.75
C GLY A 314 3.30 4.63 17.34
N TYR A 315 4.41 4.24 16.69
CA TYR A 315 5.75 4.69 17.09
C TYR A 315 5.96 6.17 16.78
N LEU A 316 5.40 6.66 15.68
CA LEU A 316 5.46 8.06 15.29
C LEU A 316 4.14 8.74 15.59
N ASP A 317 4.21 10.01 15.96
CA ASP A 317 3.05 10.90 16.01
C ASP A 317 3.13 11.98 14.91
N VAL A 318 2.08 12.81 14.82
CA VAL A 318 2.00 13.90 13.84
C VAL A 318 3.14 14.91 14.04
N LEU A 319 3.61 15.12 15.27
CA LEU A 319 4.68 16.08 15.57
C LEU A 319 6.04 15.57 15.07
N ASP A 320 6.29 14.26 15.15
CA ASP A 320 7.50 13.65 14.59
C ASP A 320 7.60 13.86 13.08
N VAL A 321 6.48 13.70 12.36
CA VAL A 321 6.43 13.92 10.90
C VAL A 321 6.46 15.42 10.57
N ALA A 322 5.82 16.27 11.38
CA ALA A 322 5.92 17.72 11.22
C ALA A 322 7.38 18.21 11.36
N ALA A 323 8.15 17.64 12.29
CA ALA A 323 9.57 17.95 12.43
C ALA A 323 10.39 17.52 11.19
N LEU A 324 10.04 16.38 10.56
CA LEU A 324 10.64 15.98 9.29
C LEU A 324 10.29 16.95 8.15
N ILE A 325 9.05 17.45 8.11
CA ILE A 325 8.63 18.46 7.14
C ILE A 325 9.42 19.76 7.30
N SER A 326 9.72 20.18 8.53
CA SER A 326 10.51 21.38 8.79
C SER A 326 12.02 21.20 8.58
N THR A 327 12.50 20.01 8.19
CA THR A 327 13.93 19.77 7.92
C THR A 327 14.34 20.42 6.59
N ASP A 328 15.51 21.05 6.55
CA ASP A 328 16.05 21.68 5.34
C ASP A 328 16.12 20.71 4.16
N GLY A 329 15.58 21.14 3.02
CA GLY A 329 15.54 20.35 1.79
C GLY A 329 14.43 19.30 1.70
N SER A 330 13.58 19.15 2.73
CA SER A 330 12.46 18.19 2.75
C SER A 330 11.48 18.38 1.58
N GLN A 331 11.31 19.61 1.10
CA GLN A 331 10.42 19.94 -0.01
C GLN A 331 10.81 19.25 -1.33
N ASN A 332 12.08 18.84 -1.47
CA ASN A 332 12.61 18.18 -2.66
C ASN A 332 12.80 16.67 -2.50
N TRP A 333 12.40 16.11 -1.35
CA TRP A 333 12.48 14.67 -1.13
C TRP A 333 11.50 13.94 -2.03
N SER A 334 11.98 12.86 -2.65
CA SER A 334 11.12 11.91 -3.34
C SER A 334 10.33 11.06 -2.34
N GLU A 335 9.32 10.33 -2.79
CA GLU A 335 8.51 9.46 -1.92
C GLU A 335 9.36 8.31 -1.33
N GLY A 336 10.33 7.80 -2.08
CA GLY A 336 11.33 6.86 -1.59
C GLY A 336 12.19 7.44 -0.47
N GLU A 337 12.59 8.72 -0.58
CA GLU A 337 13.33 9.42 0.47
C GLU A 337 12.45 9.67 1.70
N TRP A 338 11.20 10.10 1.51
CA TRP A 338 10.22 10.23 2.59
C TRP A 338 10.04 8.92 3.35
N ARG A 339 9.85 7.80 2.63
CA ARG A 339 9.73 6.46 3.20
C ARG A 339 10.97 6.11 4.02
N ARG A 340 12.17 6.37 3.50
CA ARG A 340 13.44 6.13 4.22
C ARG A 340 13.50 6.93 5.52
N ARG A 341 13.21 8.23 5.47
CA ARG A 341 13.24 9.12 6.65
C ARG A 341 12.23 8.72 7.72
N LEU A 342 11.02 8.31 7.30
CA LEU A 342 10.00 7.81 8.22
C LEU A 342 10.40 6.48 8.87
N LYS A 343 11.00 5.55 8.10
CA LYS A 343 11.55 4.31 8.67
C LYS A 343 12.69 4.59 9.66
N ASP A 344 13.60 5.52 9.35
CA ASP A 344 14.70 5.91 10.24
C ASP A 344 14.19 6.54 11.54
N SER A 345 13.21 7.45 11.46
CA SER A 345 12.57 8.05 12.64
C SER A 345 11.85 6.99 13.49
N THR A 346 11.16 6.06 12.84
CA THR A 346 10.51 4.93 13.52
C THR A 346 11.53 4.08 14.27
N ALA A 347 12.64 3.72 13.62
CA ALA A 347 13.71 2.92 14.23
C ALA A 347 14.34 3.63 15.44
N LYS A 348 14.62 4.95 15.31
CA LYS A 348 15.10 5.77 16.43
C LYS A 348 14.13 5.75 17.61
N ARG A 349 12.82 5.86 17.35
CA ARG A 349 11.81 5.78 18.42
C ARG A 349 11.79 4.40 19.06
N MET A 350 11.81 3.32 18.27
CA MET A 350 11.85 1.95 18.78
C MET A 350 13.06 1.72 19.70
N LEU A 351 14.24 2.22 19.32
CA LEU A 351 15.44 2.18 20.15
C LEU A 351 15.28 2.99 21.44
N ALA A 352 14.76 4.22 21.36
CA ALA A 352 14.53 5.05 22.55
C ALA A 352 13.52 4.42 23.54
N ILE A 353 12.49 3.74 23.02
CA ILE A 353 11.49 3.03 23.83
C ILE A 353 12.09 1.77 24.48
N SER A 354 12.95 1.03 23.77
CA SER A 354 13.59 -0.18 24.32
C SER A 354 14.65 0.14 25.38
N GLN A 355 15.46 1.19 25.17
CA GLN A 355 16.50 1.61 26.12
C GLN A 355 15.94 2.18 27.42
N ASN A 356 14.79 2.85 27.39
CA ASN A 356 14.12 3.35 28.59
C ASN A 356 13.37 2.26 29.38
N GLY A 357 13.65 0.98 29.11
CA GLY A 357 13.31 -0.16 29.96
C GLY A 357 11.85 -0.20 30.37
N GLY A 358 10.92 -0.39 29.41
CA GLY A 358 9.52 -0.76 29.67
C GLY A 358 8.69 0.12 30.62
N SER A 359 9.27 1.18 31.19
CA SER A 359 8.76 1.89 32.35
C SER A 359 8.24 3.25 31.92
N ARG A 360 6.91 3.36 31.97
CA ARG A 360 6.15 4.55 32.31
C ARG A 360 6.76 5.89 31.88
N ARG A 361 6.98 6.10 30.58
CA ARG A 361 6.57 7.40 30.00
C ARG A 361 5.11 7.22 29.64
N GLY A 362 4.28 7.95 30.38
CA GLY A 362 2.83 7.84 30.36
C GLY A 362 2.36 7.63 28.93
N SER A 363 1.53 6.61 28.79
CA SER A 363 0.38 6.71 27.92
C SER A 363 -0.10 8.17 28.02
N ARG A 364 0.22 9.00 27.02
CA ARG A 364 -0.72 10.01 26.59
C ARG A 364 -1.88 9.18 26.10
N ARG A 365 -2.66 8.80 27.09
CA ARG A 365 -3.93 8.16 26.98
C ARG A 365 -4.68 9.16 26.12
N ASN A 366 -4.83 8.87 24.83
CA ASN A 366 -6.02 9.30 24.12
C ASN A 366 -7.21 8.52 24.71
N THR A 367 -7.40 8.62 26.04
CA THR A 367 -8.74 8.74 26.58
C THR A 367 -9.19 10.09 26.08
N LEU A 368 -10.13 10.07 25.14
CA LEU A 368 -11.43 10.68 25.37
C LEU A 368 -11.49 11.30 26.77
N ARG A 369 -11.08 12.56 26.90
CA ARG A 369 -11.50 13.35 28.04
C ARG A 369 -12.99 13.54 27.82
N ASP A 370 -13.75 12.92 28.71
CA ASP A 370 -15.16 13.18 28.94
C ASP A 370 -15.28 14.64 29.40
N ASP A 371 -15.19 15.58 28.45
CA ASP A 371 -15.72 16.92 28.66
C ASP A 371 -17.23 16.81 28.52
N ARG A 372 -17.88 16.65 29.67
CA ARG A 372 -19.33 16.65 29.89
C ARG A 372 -20.01 18.00 29.57
N ALA A 373 -19.45 18.75 28.62
CA ALA A 373 -19.97 20.02 28.14
C ALA A 373 -19.66 20.21 26.64
N SER A 374 -19.99 19.22 25.81
CA SER A 374 -20.23 19.44 24.39
C SER A 374 -21.34 18.52 23.90
N ILE A 375 -22.34 19.15 23.31
CA ILE A 375 -23.60 18.66 22.74
C ILE A 375 -23.51 17.21 22.22
N ARG A 376 -24.38 16.34 22.74
CA ARG A 376 -24.60 14.99 22.22
C ARG A 376 -25.15 15.07 20.79
N SER A 377 -24.32 14.72 19.81
CA SER A 377 -24.76 14.23 18.50
C SER A 377 -23.92 13.01 18.16
N ASN A 378 -24.39 11.84 18.62
CA ASN A 378 -23.81 10.56 18.28
C ASN A 378 -24.95 9.62 17.89
N PRO A 379 -25.24 9.39 16.60
CA PRO A 379 -26.04 8.24 16.23
C PRO A 379 -25.20 6.98 16.52
N SER A 380 -25.80 6.02 17.19
CA SER A 380 -25.16 4.76 17.57
C SER A 380 -24.88 3.92 16.33
N ILE A 381 -23.66 3.99 15.79
CA ILE A 381 -23.21 3.02 14.78
C ILE A 381 -22.81 1.75 15.54
N SER A 382 -23.75 0.81 15.62
CA SER A 382 -23.43 -0.57 15.96
C SER A 382 -22.55 -1.16 14.85
N TRP A 383 -21.46 -1.82 15.20
CA TRP A 383 -20.69 -2.64 14.27
C TRP A 383 -21.49 -3.91 13.92
N GLY A 384 -22.56 -3.73 13.14
CA GLY A 384 -23.20 -4.78 12.36
C GLY A 384 -22.58 -4.83 10.96
N ALA A 385 -22.78 -5.95 10.25
CA ALA A 385 -22.47 -6.02 8.83
C ALA A 385 -23.15 -4.85 8.09
N PRO A 386 -22.49 -4.24 7.07
CA PRO A 386 -23.06 -3.10 6.38
C PRO A 386 -24.40 -3.48 5.74
N PRO A 387 -25.37 -2.55 5.66
CA PRO A 387 -26.54 -2.75 4.81
C PRO A 387 -26.06 -3.06 3.39
N VAL A 388 -26.77 -3.96 2.71
CA VAL A 388 -26.41 -4.50 1.39
C VAL A 388 -26.32 -3.42 0.30
N ASP A 389 -26.78 -2.19 0.58
CA ASP A 389 -26.96 -1.12 -0.40
C ASP A 389 -25.99 0.08 -0.27
N VAL A 390 -24.96 0.03 0.58
CA VAL A 390 -23.90 1.07 0.61
C VAL A 390 -22.60 0.48 0.05
N PRO A 391 -22.12 0.90 -1.14
CA PRO A 391 -20.84 0.43 -1.65
C PRO A 391 -19.73 0.87 -0.68
N ALA A 392 -19.04 -0.08 -0.05
CA ALA A 392 -17.79 0.21 0.62
C ALA A 392 -16.86 0.95 -0.37
N PRO A 393 -16.09 1.96 0.07
CA PRO A 393 -15.23 2.72 -0.83
C PRO A 393 -14.30 1.74 -1.55
N ARG A 394 -14.54 1.56 -2.85
CA ARG A 394 -13.76 0.65 -3.68
C ARG A 394 -12.31 1.11 -3.67
N THR A 395 -11.41 0.22 -3.27
CA THR A 395 -9.99 0.37 -3.57
C THR A 395 -9.85 0.20 -5.08
N ASP A 396 -9.59 1.29 -5.80
CA ASP A 396 -9.37 1.30 -7.26
C ASP A 396 -8.18 0.40 -7.67
N SER A 397 -7.41 -0.11 -6.71
CA SER A 397 -6.27 -1.02 -6.85
C SER A 397 -6.57 -2.39 -7.47
N ALA A 398 -7.83 -2.78 -7.70
CA ALA A 398 -8.18 -4.06 -8.35
C ALA A 398 -8.92 -3.83 -9.68
N PRO A 399 -8.70 -4.66 -10.72
CA PRO A 399 -9.45 -4.57 -11.97
C PRO A 399 -10.94 -4.86 -11.72
N PRO A 400 -11.84 -4.30 -12.56
CA PRO A 400 -13.23 -4.73 -12.59
C PRO A 400 -13.32 -6.25 -12.80
N LEU A 401 -14.18 -6.93 -12.04
CA LEU A 401 -14.49 -8.34 -12.27
C LEU A 401 -15.28 -8.46 -13.58
N GLU A 402 -14.58 -8.64 -14.71
CA GLU A 402 -15.20 -9.12 -15.93
C GLU A 402 -15.28 -10.65 -15.88
N GLY A 403 -16.49 -11.19 -15.71
CA GLY A 403 -16.77 -12.62 -15.76
C GLY A 403 -17.72 -13.10 -14.67
N SER A 404 -18.77 -13.82 -15.07
CA SER A 404 -19.69 -14.53 -14.19
C SER A 404 -18.98 -15.69 -13.49
N TYR A 405 -18.61 -15.51 -12.23
CA TYR A 405 -18.32 -16.64 -11.36
C TYR A 405 -19.61 -17.42 -11.14
N GLN A 406 -19.67 -18.66 -11.65
CA GLN A 406 -20.69 -19.61 -11.20
C GLN A 406 -20.44 -19.90 -9.71
N PRO A 407 -21.45 -19.75 -8.84
CA PRO A 407 -21.28 -20.07 -7.43
C PRO A 407 -21.05 -21.57 -7.26
N TYR A 408 -20.01 -21.90 -6.51
CA TYR A 408 -19.72 -23.25 -6.03
C TYR A 408 -20.95 -23.83 -5.33
N GLN A 409 -21.51 -24.94 -5.83
CA GLN A 409 -22.57 -25.66 -5.14
C GLN A 409 -21.97 -26.42 -3.94
N PRO A 410 -22.49 -26.25 -2.71
CA PRO A 410 -22.04 -27.03 -1.57
C PRO A 410 -22.55 -28.47 -1.69
N VAL A 411 -21.62 -29.42 -1.70
CA VAL A 411 -21.91 -30.86 -1.59
C VAL A 411 -22.46 -31.12 -0.19
N ALA A 412 -23.70 -31.57 -0.09
CA ALA A 412 -24.36 -31.91 1.16
C ALA A 412 -23.65 -33.09 1.85
N GLN A 413 -23.09 -32.84 3.03
CA GLN A 413 -22.61 -33.90 3.93
C GLN A 413 -23.80 -34.52 4.65
N HIS A 414 -24.09 -35.79 4.35
CA HIS A 414 -25.07 -36.59 5.06
C HIS A 414 -24.56 -36.90 6.48
N HIS A 415 -25.22 -36.33 7.50
CA HIS A 415 -25.12 -36.78 8.88
C HIS A 415 -26.09 -37.94 9.11
N SER A 416 -25.57 -39.15 9.25
CA SER A 416 -26.30 -40.32 9.76
C SER A 416 -26.22 -40.35 11.29
N ARG A 417 -27.37 -40.19 11.96
CA ARG A 417 -27.55 -40.55 13.37
C ARG A 417 -28.49 -41.75 13.46
N SER A 418 -28.05 -42.74 14.22
CA SER A 418 -28.70 -44.02 14.50
C SER A 418 -30.05 -43.84 15.20
N ALA A 419 -31.01 -44.70 14.83
CA ALA A 419 -32.18 -45.03 15.65
C ALA A 419 -32.34 -46.55 15.64
N SER A 420 -32.44 -47.10 16.85
CA SER A 420 -32.68 -48.48 17.22
C SER A 420 -34.17 -48.81 17.24
N GLU A 421 -34.53 -50.00 16.78
CA GLU A 421 -35.73 -50.85 17.05
C GLU A 421 -35.94 -51.67 15.76
N GLY A 422 -36.18 -52.97 15.72
CA GLY A 422 -36.70 -53.96 16.64
C GLY A 422 -37.04 -55.16 15.75
N PHE A 423 -36.56 -56.35 16.08
CA PHE A 423 -36.87 -57.59 15.35
C PHE A 423 -38.37 -57.89 15.43
N HIS A 424 -39.02 -58.25 14.32
CA HIS A 424 -39.98 -59.37 14.26
C HIS A 424 -40.31 -59.77 12.81
N ALA A 425 -40.59 -61.07 12.67
CA ALA A 425 -40.61 -61.87 11.45
C ALA A 425 -41.85 -61.67 10.56
N ASN A 426 -41.70 -62.04 9.28
CA ASN A 426 -42.65 -62.75 8.39
C ASN A 426 -41.98 -62.78 7.00
N GLY A 427 -41.63 -63.91 6.37
CA GLY A 427 -42.52 -64.98 5.92
C GLY A 427 -42.61 -64.92 4.38
N PHE A 428 -41.80 -65.71 3.67
CA PHE A 428 -41.99 -66.08 2.24
C PHE A 428 -43.26 -66.96 2.10
N PRO A 429 -43.84 -67.27 0.91
CA PRO A 429 -43.34 -67.24 -0.48
C PRO A 429 -44.32 -66.50 -1.45
N ALA A 430 -44.18 -66.41 -2.78
CA ALA A 430 -43.66 -67.28 -3.83
C ALA A 430 -43.17 -66.48 -5.05
#